data_AF-A0A9J7GLA5-F1
#
_entry.id   AF-A0A9J7GLA5-F1
#
_cell.length_a   1.000
_cell.length_b   1.000
_cell.length_c   1.000
_cell.angle_alpha   90.00
_cell.angle_beta   90.00
_cell.angle_gamma   90.00
#
_symmetry.space_group_name_H-M   'P 1'
#
loop_
_entity.id
_entity.type
_entity.pdbx_description
1 polymer ?
#
loop_
_entity_poly.entity_id
_entity_poly.type
_entity_poly.pdbx_seq_one_letter_code
_entity_poly.pdbx_strand_id
1 'polypeptide(L)'
;MVGHCIDDVIHDKILNPGRVIPKSSVSFQLNVQMFLSKICLFYPSEPLDVKTKFYNSDKDDLFLEVQIENISHSTVFIREVSLKLPEMYTEEALNTLNLEGEDECTFGTRTFLQATEGRHYLYHLQFKEEYLEKARTLSGLMEMGKLEIVWKRELGEMPMLHTVPLRREAPSCGELKLSLEKIPDTVAREEPFQITCKITNCTDKKMKLLLKMFDTTSVRWCGCSGRKPGRLKPGSSLSFTLTLLCLQLGLRSISGIRVIDTTLKTKYCYDDVANVCVLPSMVNMKS
;
A
#
# COMPACT_ATOMS: atom_id res chain seq x y z
N MET A 1 20.04 -27.18 55.98
CA MET A 1 19.94 -28.20 54.91
C MET A 1 19.88 -27.46 53.59
N VAL A 2 20.84 -27.77 52.72
CA VAL A 2 21.06 -27.16 51.41
C VAL A 2 19.92 -27.59 50.47
N GLY A 3 19.21 -26.63 49.87
CA GLY A 3 18.23 -26.91 48.81
C GLY A 3 18.98 -27.18 47.51
N HIS A 4 18.90 -28.41 47.01
CA HIS A 4 19.51 -28.81 45.74
C HIS A 4 18.62 -28.38 44.55
N CYS A 5 19.25 -27.73 43.55
CA CYS A 5 18.73 -27.62 42.19
C CYS A 5 18.51 -29.01 41.59
N ILE A 6 17.40 -29.18 40.87
CA ILE A 6 17.22 -30.31 39.95
C ILE A 6 17.35 -29.75 38.54
N ASP A 7 18.30 -30.30 37.79
CA ASP A 7 18.55 -30.01 36.39
C ASP A 7 17.38 -30.49 35.52
N ASP A 8 16.76 -29.58 34.78
CA ASP A 8 15.76 -29.90 33.77
C ASP A 8 16.44 -30.27 32.45
N VAL A 9 16.33 -31.53 32.04
CA VAL A 9 16.84 -32.01 30.74
C VAL A 9 15.71 -31.95 29.71
N ILE A 10 15.84 -31.04 28.74
CA ILE A 10 14.92 -30.92 27.60
C ILE A 10 15.29 -32.00 26.57
N HIS A 11 14.37 -32.93 26.31
CA HIS A 11 14.49 -33.87 25.19
C HIS A 11 13.73 -33.32 23.98
N ASP A 12 14.47 -32.89 22.96
CA ASP A 12 13.90 -32.55 21.65
C ASP A 12 13.93 -33.78 20.74
N LYS A 13 12.76 -34.26 20.30
CA LYS A 13 12.66 -35.43 19.42
C LYS A 13 12.24 -34.96 18.03
N ILE A 14 13.20 -34.95 17.12
CA ILE A 14 13.04 -34.50 15.73
C ILE A 14 12.40 -35.63 14.90
N LEU A 15 11.30 -35.31 14.19
CA LEU A 15 10.76 -36.13 13.10
C LEU A 15 10.46 -35.22 11.88
N ASN A 16 11.01 -35.59 10.72
CA ASN A 16 11.00 -34.87 9.42
C ASN A 16 9.58 -34.69 8.79
N PRO A 17 9.44 -34.04 7.61
CA PRO A 17 9.67 -32.63 7.30
C PRO A 17 8.37 -31.99 6.76
N GLY A 18 7.94 -30.89 7.37
CA GLY A 18 6.73 -30.18 6.97
C GLY A 18 6.18 -29.43 8.16
N ARG A 19 6.64 -28.19 8.33
CA ARG A 19 6.38 -27.33 9.51
C ARG A 19 7.21 -27.75 10.73
N VAL A 20 8.41 -27.18 10.84
CA VAL A 20 9.24 -27.31 12.05
C VAL A 20 8.62 -26.39 13.11
N ILE A 21 7.81 -26.97 13.99
CA ILE A 21 7.27 -26.31 15.18
C ILE A 21 7.98 -26.94 16.37
N PRO A 22 8.75 -26.19 17.17
CA PRO A 22 9.30 -26.73 18.41
C PRO A 22 8.14 -27.12 19.34
N LYS A 23 8.03 -28.41 19.68
CA LYS A 23 7.06 -28.91 20.65
C LYS A 23 7.77 -29.08 21.99
N SER A 24 7.70 -28.08 22.84
CA SER A 24 8.18 -28.21 24.21
C SER A 24 7.14 -28.96 25.04
N SER A 25 7.49 -30.13 25.58
CA SER A 25 6.68 -30.87 26.56
C SER A 25 7.27 -30.69 27.95
N VAL A 26 6.49 -30.21 28.91
CA VAL A 26 6.88 -30.17 30.34
C VAL A 26 6.03 -31.19 31.09
N SER A 27 6.68 -32.12 31.80
CA SER A 27 6.03 -33.11 32.66
C SER A 27 6.23 -32.75 34.11
N PHE A 28 5.14 -32.57 34.86
CA PHE A 28 5.19 -32.35 36.31
C PHE A 28 4.96 -33.68 37.03
N GLN A 29 5.86 -34.05 37.94
CA GLN A 29 5.60 -35.12 38.91
C GLN A 29 4.97 -34.51 40.17
N LEU A 30 3.66 -34.65 40.33
CA LEU A 30 3.01 -34.48 41.62
C LEU A 30 2.88 -35.85 42.30
N ASN A 31 3.23 -35.92 43.57
CA ASN A 31 3.48 -37.15 44.32
C ASN A 31 2.20 -37.92 44.75
N VAL A 32 1.19 -37.99 43.87
CA VAL A 32 0.02 -38.87 44.01
C VAL A 32 -0.33 -39.43 42.64
N GLN A 33 -0.45 -40.76 42.59
CA GLN A 33 -0.57 -41.62 41.42
C GLN A 33 -1.77 -41.29 40.51
N MET A 34 -1.64 -40.25 39.70
CA MET A 34 -2.50 -39.94 38.55
C MET A 34 -1.65 -39.32 37.44
N PHE A 35 -1.36 -40.09 36.39
CA PHE A 35 -0.74 -39.57 35.17
C PHE A 35 -1.80 -38.81 34.37
N LEU A 36 -1.94 -37.52 34.65
CA LEU A 36 -2.62 -36.59 33.76
C LEU A 36 -1.57 -35.94 32.85
N SER A 37 -1.28 -36.55 31.70
CA SER A 37 -0.55 -35.85 30.62
C SER A 37 -1.51 -34.87 29.93
N LYS A 38 -1.80 -33.75 30.61
CA LYS A 38 -2.50 -32.63 29.99
C LYS A 38 -1.50 -31.93 29.08
N ILE A 39 -1.54 -32.23 27.79
CA ILE A 39 -0.78 -31.51 26.78
C ILE A 39 -1.37 -30.10 26.73
N CYS A 40 -0.76 -29.17 27.46
CA CYS A 40 -1.09 -27.76 27.36
C CYS A 40 -0.30 -27.22 26.17
N LEU A 41 -0.97 -27.13 25.01
CA LEU A 41 -0.44 -26.41 23.87
C LEU A 41 -0.49 -24.92 24.22
N PHE A 42 0.56 -24.42 24.83
CA PHE A 42 0.76 -22.98 24.95
C PHE A 42 1.09 -22.48 23.55
N TYR A 43 0.09 -21.91 22.88
CA TYR A 43 0.34 -21.11 21.69
C TYR A 43 1.00 -19.82 22.19
N PRO A 44 2.31 -19.59 21.92
CA PRO A 44 2.89 -18.30 22.22
C PRO A 44 2.12 -17.29 21.37
N SER A 45 1.51 -16.28 21.99
CA SER A 45 0.94 -15.16 21.25
C SER A 45 2.02 -14.62 20.31
N GLU A 46 1.69 -14.46 19.03
CA GLU A 46 2.60 -13.85 18.07
C GLU A 46 2.96 -12.47 18.60
N PRO A 47 4.26 -12.18 18.84
CA PRO A 47 4.65 -10.95 19.51
C PRO A 47 4.56 -9.72 18.60
N LEU A 48 4.29 -9.93 17.31
CA LEU A 48 4.21 -8.90 16.29
C LEU A 48 2.78 -8.79 15.79
N ASP A 49 2.21 -7.59 15.84
CA ASP A 49 1.02 -7.22 15.09
C ASP A 49 1.47 -6.63 13.75
N VAL A 50 0.90 -7.12 12.64
CA VAL A 50 1.30 -6.73 11.29
C VAL A 50 0.09 -6.24 10.51
N LYS A 51 0.14 -4.97 10.09
CA LYS A 51 -0.90 -4.33 9.28
C LYS A 51 -0.32 -3.99 7.90
N THR A 52 -1.09 -4.27 6.85
CA THR A 52 -0.68 -4.00 5.47
C THR A 52 -1.72 -3.15 4.77
N LYS A 53 -1.27 -2.21 3.93
CA LYS A 53 -2.16 -1.32 3.19
C LYS A 53 -1.59 -1.01 1.81
N PHE A 54 -2.42 -1.16 0.79
CA PHE A 54 -2.07 -0.85 -0.59
C PHE A 54 -2.56 0.54 -0.98
N TYR A 55 -1.73 1.27 -1.72
CA TYR A 55 -2.08 2.58 -2.30
C TYR A 55 -1.88 2.53 -3.81
N ASN A 56 -2.89 3.00 -4.54
CA ASN A 56 -2.81 3.14 -6.00
C ASN A 56 -2.44 4.59 -6.32
N SER A 57 -1.45 4.76 -7.19
CA SER A 57 -1.10 6.04 -7.78
C SER A 57 -1.88 6.26 -9.08
N ASP A 58 -2.06 7.52 -9.47
CA ASP A 58 -2.69 7.92 -10.74
C ASP A 58 -1.94 7.43 -11.98
N LYS A 59 -0.65 7.10 -11.81
CA LYS A 59 0.24 6.56 -12.86
C LYS A 59 0.21 5.04 -12.97
N ASP A 60 -0.73 4.37 -12.31
CA ASP A 60 -0.79 2.91 -12.19
C ASP A 60 0.36 2.29 -11.35
N ASP A 61 1.11 3.11 -10.61
CA ASP A 61 2.08 2.63 -9.61
C ASP A 61 1.34 2.10 -8.36
N LEU A 62 1.89 1.06 -7.74
CA LEU A 62 1.33 0.44 -6.55
C LEU A 62 2.31 0.56 -5.40
N PHE A 63 1.86 1.09 -4.26
CA PHE A 63 2.65 1.12 -3.03
C PHE A 63 2.06 0.18 -1.99
N LEU A 64 2.93 -0.47 -1.22
CA LEU A 64 2.59 -1.29 -0.08
C LEU A 64 3.22 -0.71 1.17
N GLU A 65 2.38 -0.29 2.11
CA GLU A 65 2.77 0.05 3.47
C GLU A 65 2.60 -1.18 4.36
N VAL A 66 3.65 -1.50 5.12
CA VAL A 66 3.67 -2.58 6.11
C VAL A 66 4.03 -1.97 7.46
N GLN A 67 3.10 -2.02 8.40
CA GLN A 67 3.33 -1.64 9.78
C GLN A 67 3.55 -2.90 10.62
N ILE A 68 4.71 -2.99 11.27
CA ILE A 68 5.05 -4.06 12.20
C ILE A 68 5.16 -3.45 13.60
N GLU A 69 4.36 -3.92 14.54
CA GLU A 69 4.31 -3.42 15.92
C GLU A 69 4.61 -4.57 16.90
N ASN A 70 5.50 -4.34 17.86
CA ASN A 70 5.75 -5.29 18.93
C ASN A 70 4.70 -5.12 20.03
N ILE A 71 3.73 -6.03 20.06
CA ILE A 71 2.66 -6.06 21.07
C ILE A 71 3.03 -6.86 22.33
N SER A 72 4.24 -7.42 22.38
CA SER A 72 4.73 -8.15 23.55
C SER A 72 5.34 -7.22 24.60
N HIS A 73 5.55 -7.77 25.81
CA HIS A 73 6.17 -7.04 26.92
C HIS A 73 7.71 -7.02 26.87
N SER A 74 8.32 -7.72 25.91
CA SER A 74 9.77 -7.88 25.77
C SER A 74 10.26 -7.35 24.43
N THR A 75 11.55 -7.02 24.33
CA THR A 75 12.18 -6.65 23.05
C THR A 75 12.14 -7.81 22.06
N VAL A 76 11.88 -7.51 20.79
CA VAL A 76 11.92 -8.46 19.67
C VAL A 76 12.96 -7.99 18.65
N PHE A 77 13.82 -8.88 18.19
CA PHE A 77 14.83 -8.60 17.18
C PHE A 77 14.32 -8.98 15.80
N ILE A 78 14.20 -7.99 14.91
CA ILE A 78 13.85 -8.17 13.50
C ILE A 78 15.14 -8.44 12.71
N ARG A 79 15.23 -9.62 12.12
CA ARG A 79 16.38 -10.05 11.32
C ARG A 79 16.20 -9.69 9.85
N GLU A 80 15.02 -9.96 9.32
CA GLU A 80 14.73 -9.74 7.91
C GLU A 80 13.24 -9.46 7.73
N VAL A 81 12.94 -8.55 6.81
CA VAL A 81 11.58 -8.30 6.31
C VAL A 81 11.68 -8.33 4.80
N SER A 82 11.11 -9.36 4.18
CA SER A 82 11.18 -9.56 2.73
C SER A 82 9.83 -9.90 2.13
N LEU A 83 9.67 -9.56 0.85
CA LEU A 83 8.47 -9.81 0.09
C LEU A 83 8.70 -10.98 -0.88
N LYS A 84 7.68 -11.82 -1.01
CA LYS A 84 7.60 -12.91 -1.99
C LYS A 84 6.48 -12.59 -2.96
N LEU A 85 6.79 -11.82 -4.00
CA LEU A 85 5.84 -11.38 -5.01
C LEU A 85 5.75 -12.35 -6.20
N PRO A 86 4.63 -12.36 -6.94
CA PRO A 86 4.54 -13.04 -8.23
C PRO A 86 5.47 -12.43 -9.28
N GLU A 87 5.87 -13.19 -10.30
CA GLU A 87 6.84 -12.78 -11.34
C GLU A 87 6.48 -11.49 -12.09
N MET A 88 5.19 -11.15 -12.15
CA MET A 88 4.65 -9.96 -12.81
C MET A 88 5.02 -8.64 -12.11
N TYR A 89 5.48 -8.70 -10.86
CA TYR A 89 5.88 -7.54 -10.07
C TYR A 89 7.38 -7.49 -9.83
N THR A 90 7.89 -6.28 -9.74
CA THR A 90 9.18 -5.97 -9.12
C THR A 90 8.95 -5.13 -7.87
N GLU A 91 9.81 -5.30 -6.88
CA GLU A 91 9.78 -4.50 -5.65
C GLU A 91 10.98 -3.58 -5.58
N GLU A 92 10.74 -2.39 -5.05
CA GLU A 92 11.75 -1.42 -4.65
C GLU A 92 11.43 -0.99 -3.22
N ALA A 93 12.32 -1.32 -2.28
CA ALA A 93 12.14 -0.93 -0.89
C ALA A 93 12.51 0.55 -0.70
N LEU A 94 11.57 1.36 -0.21
CA LEU A 94 11.77 2.80 -0.03
C LEU A 94 12.27 3.17 1.38
N ASN A 95 12.81 2.18 2.11
CA ASN A 95 13.30 2.35 3.48
C ASN A 95 14.82 2.53 3.55
N THR A 96 15.46 2.72 2.39
CA THR A 96 16.89 2.93 2.24
C THR A 96 17.12 4.26 1.52
N LEU A 97 17.94 5.12 2.11
CA LEU A 97 18.34 6.40 1.53
C LEU A 97 19.75 6.25 0.99
N ASN A 98 19.96 6.63 -0.27
CA ASN A 98 21.30 6.72 -0.82
C ASN A 98 21.86 8.12 -0.48
N LEU A 99 22.72 8.18 0.54
CA LEU A 99 23.42 9.39 0.93
C LEU A 99 24.90 9.20 0.57
N GLU A 100 25.41 10.04 -0.32
CA GLU A 100 26.85 10.08 -0.68
C GLU A 100 27.43 8.75 -1.20
N GLY A 101 26.59 7.88 -1.78
CA GLY A 101 27.00 6.57 -2.32
C GLY A 101 26.96 5.43 -1.31
N GLU A 102 26.54 5.67 -0.07
CA GLU A 102 26.23 4.65 0.92
C GLU A 102 24.72 4.50 1.10
N ASP A 103 24.24 3.26 1.06
CA ASP A 103 22.84 2.92 1.28
C ASP A 103 22.57 2.82 2.79
N GLU A 104 21.95 3.84 3.37
CA GLU A 104 21.60 3.87 4.80
C GLU A 104 20.13 3.53 5.02
N CYS A 105 19.86 2.56 5.91
CA CYS A 105 18.49 2.23 6.28
C CYS A 105 17.88 3.36 7.13
N THR A 106 16.64 3.74 6.83
CA THR A 106 15.87 4.75 7.58
C THR A 106 15.69 4.43 9.07
N PHE A 107 15.86 3.16 9.47
CA PHE A 107 15.83 2.72 10.87
C PHE A 107 17.21 2.77 11.56
N GLY A 108 18.24 3.23 10.86
CA GLY A 108 19.64 3.17 11.28
C GLY A 108 20.12 1.74 11.50
N THR A 109 21.00 1.54 12.49
CA THR A 109 21.55 0.23 12.86
C THR A 109 20.64 -0.61 13.75
N ARG A 110 19.44 -0.10 14.08
CA ARG A 110 18.54 -0.78 15.03
C ARG A 110 17.88 -1.97 14.36
N THR A 111 18.13 -3.16 14.88
CA THR A 111 17.52 -4.42 14.43
C THR A 111 16.50 -4.98 15.42
N PHE A 112 15.95 -4.13 16.31
CA PHE A 112 15.00 -4.55 17.33
C PHE A 112 13.84 -3.57 17.54
N LEU A 113 12.75 -4.08 18.07
CA LEU A 113 11.56 -3.35 18.51
C LEU A 113 11.38 -3.56 20.01
N GLN A 114 11.36 -2.49 20.79
CA GLN A 114 10.95 -2.54 22.19
C GLN A 114 9.44 -2.81 22.32
N ALA A 115 8.98 -3.12 23.53
CA ALA A 115 7.55 -3.28 23.80
C ALA A 115 6.79 -2.03 23.32
N THR A 116 5.70 -2.22 22.59
CA THR A 116 4.85 -1.17 21.97
C THR A 116 5.52 -0.32 20.88
N GLU A 117 6.77 -0.63 20.49
CA GLU A 117 7.43 0.04 19.38
C GLU A 117 6.98 -0.57 18.05
N GLY A 118 6.83 0.27 17.03
CA GLY A 118 6.51 -0.15 15.67
C GLY A 118 7.41 0.46 14.61
N ARG A 119 7.44 -0.17 13.44
CA ARG A 119 8.14 0.31 12.23
C ARG A 119 7.22 0.25 11.03
N HIS A 120 7.37 1.23 10.16
CA HIS A 120 6.63 1.33 8.92
C HIS A 120 7.60 1.11 7.77
N TYR A 121 7.34 0.08 6.97
CA TYR A 121 8.07 -0.22 5.76
C TYR A 121 7.23 0.21 4.57
N LEU A 122 7.82 0.96 3.66
CA LEU A 122 7.19 1.32 2.39
C LEU A 122 7.88 0.61 1.24
N TYR A 123 7.09 -0.02 0.38
CA TYR A 123 7.55 -0.68 -0.83
C TYR A 123 6.84 -0.11 -2.04
N HIS A 124 7.61 0.18 -3.09
CA HIS A 124 7.11 0.51 -4.41
C HIS A 124 7.08 -0.76 -5.25
N LEU A 125 5.88 -1.10 -5.75
CA LEU A 125 5.60 -2.30 -6.52
C LEU A 125 5.34 -1.89 -7.96
N GLN A 126 6.24 -2.27 -8.86
CA GLN A 126 6.13 -1.95 -10.27
C GLN A 126 5.68 -3.16 -11.06
N PHE A 127 4.81 -2.93 -12.02
CA PHE A 127 4.35 -3.96 -12.93
C PHE A 127 5.36 -4.09 -14.07
N LYS A 128 5.82 -5.31 -14.36
CA LYS A 128 6.72 -5.54 -15.51
C LYS A 128 5.97 -5.27 -16.82
N GLU A 129 6.58 -4.51 -17.72
CA GLU A 129 5.95 -4.10 -18.99
C GLU A 129 5.39 -5.27 -19.81
N GLU A 130 6.07 -6.41 -19.77
CA GLU A 130 5.71 -7.66 -20.45
C GLU A 130 4.31 -8.19 -20.09
N TYR A 131 3.80 -7.81 -18.92
CA TYR A 131 2.53 -8.30 -18.40
C TYR A 131 1.41 -7.23 -18.45
N LEU A 132 1.69 -5.98 -18.86
CA LEU A 132 0.74 -4.85 -18.81
C LEU A 132 -0.60 -5.14 -19.53
N GLU A 133 -0.56 -5.83 -20.67
CA GLU A 133 -1.77 -6.20 -21.42
C GLU A 133 -2.65 -7.21 -20.67
N LYS A 134 -2.04 -8.10 -19.87
CA LYS A 134 -2.77 -9.04 -19.00
C LYS A 134 -3.32 -8.35 -17.76
N ALA A 135 -2.61 -7.35 -17.24
CA ALA A 135 -2.99 -6.58 -16.06
C ALA A 135 -4.35 -5.88 -16.21
N ARG A 136 -4.63 -5.34 -17.41
CA ARG A 136 -5.88 -4.62 -17.72
C ARG A 136 -7.15 -5.49 -17.62
N THR A 137 -6.98 -6.81 -17.65
CA THR A 137 -8.10 -7.77 -17.57
C THR A 137 -8.32 -8.30 -16.16
N LEU A 138 -7.42 -8.01 -15.22
CA LEU A 138 -7.52 -8.49 -13.85
C LEU A 138 -8.61 -7.72 -13.11
N SER A 139 -9.63 -8.45 -12.65
CA SER A 139 -10.72 -7.93 -11.83
C SER A 139 -10.93 -8.85 -10.63
N GLY A 140 -11.32 -8.27 -9.49
CA GLY A 140 -11.57 -9.01 -8.25
C GLY A 140 -10.37 -9.07 -7.29
N LEU A 141 -10.42 -9.99 -6.33
CA LEU A 141 -9.39 -10.17 -5.31
C LEU A 141 -8.12 -10.78 -5.94
N MET A 142 -7.03 -10.03 -5.93
CA MET A 142 -5.73 -10.41 -6.45
C MET A 142 -4.81 -10.85 -5.31
N GLU A 143 -4.24 -12.04 -5.45
CA GLU A 143 -3.17 -12.49 -4.56
C GLU A 143 -1.85 -11.84 -4.99
N MET A 144 -1.33 -10.96 -4.12
CA MET A 144 -0.16 -10.13 -4.35
C MET A 144 1.12 -10.77 -3.80
N GLY A 145 1.07 -12.03 -3.37
CA GLY A 145 2.20 -12.74 -2.78
C GLY A 145 2.14 -12.82 -1.26
N LYS A 146 3.30 -12.79 -0.60
CA LYS A 146 3.43 -12.93 0.85
C LYS A 146 4.51 -12.00 1.39
N LEU A 147 4.31 -11.51 2.60
CA LEU A 147 5.31 -10.84 3.41
C LEU A 147 5.89 -11.84 4.40
N GLU A 148 7.22 -11.93 4.47
CA GLU A 148 7.96 -12.80 5.36
C GLU A 148 8.78 -11.96 6.35
N ILE A 149 8.56 -12.20 7.65
CA ILE A 149 9.24 -11.50 8.74
C ILE A 149 9.99 -12.53 9.57
N VAL A 150 11.30 -12.43 9.60
CA VAL A 150 12.18 -13.28 10.40
C VAL A 150 12.54 -12.54 11.69
N TRP A 151 12.21 -13.10 12.85
CA TRP A 151 12.41 -12.46 14.15
C TRP A 151 12.89 -13.42 15.25
N LYS A 152 13.42 -12.86 16.35
CA LYS A 152 13.87 -13.59 17.55
C LYS A 152 13.49 -12.81 18.82
N ARG A 153 13.27 -13.49 19.96
CA ARG A 153 13.11 -12.80 21.27
C ARG A 153 14.46 -12.61 21.93
N GLU A 154 15.28 -13.65 21.95
CA GLU A 154 16.58 -13.61 22.62
C GLU A 154 17.75 -13.90 21.67
N LEU A 155 18.95 -13.51 22.12
CA LEU A 155 20.19 -13.76 21.40
C LEU A 155 20.55 -15.25 21.53
N GLY A 156 20.52 -15.99 20.42
CA GLY A 156 20.87 -17.42 20.38
C GLY A 156 19.67 -18.35 20.13
N GLU A 157 18.44 -17.85 20.25
CA GLU A 157 17.26 -18.61 19.83
C GLU A 157 17.23 -18.84 18.31
N MET A 158 16.56 -19.92 17.91
CA MET A 158 16.23 -20.16 16.50
C MET A 158 15.29 -19.03 16.02
N PRO A 159 15.54 -18.41 14.85
CA PRO A 159 14.63 -17.43 14.31
C PRO A 159 13.27 -18.04 14.01
N MET A 160 12.24 -17.28 14.33
CA MET A 160 10.87 -17.58 13.98
C MET A 160 10.52 -16.84 12.68
N LEU A 161 9.73 -17.48 11.84
CA LEU A 161 9.21 -16.91 10.60
C LEU A 161 7.72 -16.62 10.77
N HIS A 162 7.34 -15.37 10.56
CA HIS A 162 5.95 -14.96 10.46
C HIS A 162 5.63 -14.60 9.01
N THR A 163 4.56 -15.16 8.47
CA THR A 163 4.19 -15.00 7.05
C THR A 163 2.79 -14.40 6.94
N VAL A 164 2.69 -13.22 6.34
CA VAL A 164 1.43 -12.53 6.09
C VAL A 164 1.06 -12.65 4.61
N PRO A 165 -0.06 -13.30 4.25
CA PRO A 165 -0.52 -13.32 2.86
C PRO A 165 -0.92 -11.92 2.42
N LEU A 166 -0.45 -11.50 1.26
CA LEU A 166 -0.76 -10.20 0.68
C LEU A 166 -1.90 -10.37 -0.32
N ARG A 167 -3.04 -9.77 0.00
CA ARG A 167 -4.22 -9.76 -0.86
C ARG A 167 -4.67 -8.33 -1.09
N ARG A 168 -5.04 -8.05 -2.32
CA ARG A 168 -5.50 -6.74 -2.75
C ARG A 168 -6.75 -6.92 -3.56
N GLU A 169 -7.78 -6.13 -3.29
CA GLU A 169 -8.88 -5.99 -4.23
C GLU A 169 -8.38 -5.16 -5.41
N ALA A 170 -8.40 -5.74 -6.61
CA ALA A 170 -8.07 -5.00 -7.81
C ALA A 170 -9.02 -3.80 -7.89
N PRO A 171 -8.51 -2.60 -8.25
CA PRO A 171 -9.38 -1.46 -8.49
C PRO A 171 -10.42 -1.89 -9.52
N SER A 172 -11.71 -1.78 -9.20
CA SER A 172 -12.74 -1.99 -10.20
C SER A 172 -12.49 -0.97 -11.31
N CYS A 173 -11.96 -1.39 -12.47
CA CYS A 173 -12.04 -0.57 -13.68
C CYS A 173 -13.54 -0.41 -13.88
N GLY A 174 -14.08 0.74 -13.46
CA GLY A 174 -15.42 1.11 -13.87
C GLY A 174 -15.48 1.11 -15.40
N GLU A 175 -16.68 1.22 -15.96
CA GLU A 175 -16.84 1.28 -17.41
C GLU A 175 -15.97 2.38 -18.08
N LEU A 176 -15.67 3.44 -17.32
CA LEU A 176 -14.83 4.56 -17.75
C LEU A 176 -13.78 4.93 -16.68
N LYS A 177 -12.50 4.89 -17.06
CA LYS A 177 -11.37 5.30 -16.20
C LYS A 177 -10.89 6.70 -16.59
N LEU A 178 -10.79 7.60 -15.62
CA LEU A 178 -10.12 8.90 -15.75
C LEU A 178 -8.76 8.80 -15.05
N SER A 179 -7.68 9.12 -15.77
CA SER A 179 -6.34 9.24 -15.21
C SER A 179 -5.75 10.61 -15.53
N LEU A 180 -4.75 11.03 -14.75
CA LEU A 180 -4.10 12.32 -14.88
C LEU A 180 -2.74 12.15 -15.57
N GLU A 181 -2.51 12.87 -16.66
CA GLU A 181 -1.23 12.84 -17.38
C GLU A 181 -0.30 13.98 -16.95
N LYS A 182 -0.85 15.18 -16.76
CA LYS A 182 -0.07 16.37 -16.38
C LYS A 182 -0.84 17.23 -15.39
N ILE A 183 -0.17 17.60 -14.31
CA ILE A 183 -0.64 18.53 -13.31
C ILE A 183 0.56 19.28 -12.72
N PRO A 184 0.45 20.59 -12.46
CA PRO A 184 1.46 21.30 -11.67
C PRO A 184 1.33 20.95 -10.18
N ASP A 185 2.46 20.70 -9.51
CA ASP A 185 2.47 20.43 -8.06
C ASP A 185 2.08 21.66 -7.24
N THR A 186 2.45 22.84 -7.75
CA THR A 186 2.26 24.14 -7.09
C THR A 186 1.70 25.16 -8.07
N VAL A 187 0.70 25.93 -7.63
CA VAL A 187 0.05 27.00 -8.42
C VAL A 187 -0.16 28.25 -7.61
N ALA A 188 -0.23 29.40 -8.27
CA ALA A 188 -0.59 30.66 -7.64
C ALA A 188 -2.12 30.80 -7.52
N ARG A 189 -2.58 31.39 -6.42
CA ARG A 189 -3.99 31.71 -6.20
C ARG A 189 -4.50 32.66 -7.28
N GLU A 190 -5.72 32.39 -7.77
CA GLU A 190 -6.41 33.17 -8.79
C GLU A 190 -5.71 33.23 -10.16
N GLU A 191 -4.63 32.47 -10.36
CA GLU A 191 -3.96 32.35 -11.66
C GLU A 191 -4.40 31.08 -12.40
N PRO A 192 -4.81 31.18 -13.68
CA PRO A 192 -5.17 30.01 -14.47
C PRO A 192 -3.99 29.08 -14.75
N PHE A 193 -4.20 27.79 -14.54
CA PHE A 193 -3.26 26.73 -14.90
C PHE A 193 -3.97 25.61 -15.67
N GLN A 194 -3.18 24.71 -16.25
CA GLN A 194 -3.68 23.61 -17.08
C GLN A 194 -3.43 22.26 -16.44
N ILE A 195 -4.40 21.36 -16.58
CA ILE A 195 -4.26 19.93 -16.30
C ILE A 195 -4.59 19.13 -17.55
N THR A 196 -3.86 18.03 -17.77
CA THR A 196 -4.14 17.09 -18.85
C THR A 196 -4.65 15.80 -18.25
N CYS A 197 -5.86 15.40 -18.66
CA CYS A 197 -6.49 14.17 -18.22
C CYS A 197 -6.60 13.21 -19.41
N LYS A 198 -6.56 11.91 -19.13
CA LYS A 198 -6.78 10.82 -20.07
C LYS A 198 -8.00 10.03 -19.64
N ILE A 199 -8.98 9.91 -20.54
CA ILE A 199 -10.13 9.02 -20.34
C ILE A 199 -9.89 7.75 -21.13
N THR A 200 -10.10 6.60 -20.48
CA THR A 200 -10.00 5.27 -21.09
C THR A 200 -11.32 4.53 -20.98
N ASN A 201 -11.81 4.00 -22.09
CA ASN A 201 -13.00 3.16 -22.15
C ASN A 201 -12.62 1.72 -21.76
N CYS A 202 -13.03 1.26 -20.56
CA CYS A 202 -12.78 -0.11 -20.10
C CYS A 202 -13.84 -1.11 -20.63
N THR A 203 -14.80 -0.71 -21.47
CA THR A 203 -15.87 -1.58 -21.98
C THR A 203 -15.59 -2.14 -23.37
N ASP A 204 -16.35 -3.16 -23.76
CA ASP A 204 -16.44 -3.74 -25.09
C ASP A 204 -17.30 -2.91 -26.07
N LYS A 205 -17.93 -1.82 -25.60
CA LYS A 205 -18.86 -0.99 -26.37
C LYS A 205 -18.23 0.34 -26.76
N LYS A 206 -18.73 0.92 -27.86
CA LYS A 206 -18.36 2.29 -28.26
C LYS A 206 -19.11 3.29 -27.38
N MET A 207 -18.39 4.29 -26.88
CA MET A 207 -18.96 5.36 -26.07
C MET A 207 -18.88 6.71 -26.77
N LYS A 208 -19.84 7.59 -26.48
CA LYS A 208 -19.87 8.97 -26.98
C LYS A 208 -19.99 9.92 -25.80
N LEU A 209 -18.87 10.52 -25.45
CA LEU A 209 -18.74 11.26 -24.20
C LEU A 209 -19.11 12.73 -24.36
N LEU A 210 -19.68 13.27 -23.29
CA LEU A 210 -19.91 14.68 -23.05
C LEU A 210 -19.28 15.05 -21.71
N LEU A 211 -18.32 15.98 -21.74
CA LEU A 211 -17.63 16.47 -20.56
C LEU A 211 -18.33 17.71 -20.02
N LYS A 212 -18.69 17.69 -18.74
CA LYS A 212 -19.24 18.83 -18.02
C LYS A 212 -18.42 19.11 -16.78
N MET A 213 -18.08 20.37 -16.57
CA MET A 213 -17.32 20.83 -15.41
C MET A 213 -18.23 21.66 -14.50
N PHE A 214 -18.05 21.47 -13.20
CA PHE A 214 -18.79 22.16 -12.16
C PHE A 214 -17.80 22.82 -11.22
N ASP A 215 -17.98 24.10 -10.98
CA ASP A 215 -17.19 24.84 -10.00
C ASP A 215 -17.42 24.28 -8.59
N THR A 216 -16.38 24.38 -7.77
CA THR A 216 -16.44 24.12 -6.34
C THR A 216 -16.18 25.41 -5.57
N THR A 217 -16.13 25.33 -4.24
CA THR A 217 -15.76 26.47 -3.40
C THR A 217 -14.29 26.86 -3.55
N SER A 218 -13.42 25.92 -3.92
CA SER A 218 -11.97 26.11 -4.04
C SER A 218 -11.47 26.21 -5.47
N VAL A 219 -12.19 25.63 -6.46
CA VAL A 219 -11.74 25.52 -7.85
C VAL A 219 -12.79 26.11 -8.78
N ARG A 220 -12.33 26.93 -9.73
CA ARG A 220 -13.15 27.49 -10.81
C ARG A 220 -12.62 27.02 -12.16
N TRP A 221 -13.49 26.49 -13.00
CA TRP A 221 -13.13 26.01 -14.33
C TRP A 221 -13.14 27.15 -15.35
N CYS A 222 -12.05 27.27 -16.10
CA CYS A 222 -11.88 28.25 -17.15
C CYS A 222 -12.18 27.61 -18.51
N GLY A 223 -13.39 27.81 -19.02
CA GLY A 223 -13.76 27.41 -20.39
C GLY A 223 -15.18 26.87 -20.52
N CYS A 224 -15.56 26.50 -21.74
CA CYS A 224 -16.90 26.00 -22.02
C CYS A 224 -17.08 24.56 -21.48
N SER A 225 -18.00 24.38 -20.53
CA SER A 225 -18.57 23.09 -20.15
C SER A 225 -19.43 22.52 -21.30
N GLY A 226 -19.55 21.19 -21.41
CA GLY A 226 -20.30 20.54 -22.48
C GLY A 226 -19.48 20.19 -23.74
N ARG A 227 -18.15 20.12 -23.63
CA ARG A 227 -17.29 19.66 -24.73
C ARG A 227 -17.57 18.19 -25.03
N LYS A 228 -17.52 17.82 -26.31
CA LYS A 228 -17.58 16.43 -26.76
C LYS A 228 -16.14 15.97 -27.03
N PRO A 229 -15.48 15.27 -26.10
CA PRO A 229 -14.07 14.90 -26.27
C PRO A 229 -13.85 14.05 -27.53
N GLY A 230 -14.84 13.22 -27.88
CA GLY A 230 -14.83 12.39 -29.07
C GLY A 230 -15.68 11.14 -28.90
N ARG A 231 -15.62 10.25 -29.90
CA ARG A 231 -16.13 8.88 -29.77
C ARG A 231 -14.96 7.98 -29.36
N LEU A 232 -15.13 7.21 -28.29
CA LEU A 232 -14.13 6.24 -27.83
C LEU A 232 -14.53 4.84 -28.30
N LYS A 233 -13.59 4.16 -28.94
CA LYS A 233 -13.70 2.73 -29.25
C LYS A 233 -13.46 1.91 -27.97
N PRO A 234 -13.88 0.64 -27.94
CA PRO A 234 -13.54 -0.29 -26.86
C PRO A 234 -12.03 -0.30 -26.60
N GLY A 235 -11.61 -0.24 -25.33
CA GLY A 235 -10.20 -0.27 -24.92
C GLY A 235 -9.34 0.94 -25.32
N SER A 236 -9.91 1.92 -26.05
CA SER A 236 -9.17 3.12 -26.46
C SER A 236 -9.17 4.20 -25.39
N SER A 237 -8.19 5.11 -25.49
CA SER A 237 -8.06 6.27 -24.61
C SER A 237 -8.03 7.58 -25.39
N LEU A 238 -8.40 8.66 -24.72
CA LEU A 238 -8.36 10.02 -25.25
C LEU A 238 -7.87 10.99 -24.18
N SER A 239 -6.86 11.78 -24.52
CA SER A 239 -6.34 12.85 -23.66
C SER A 239 -6.95 14.20 -24.03
N PHE A 240 -7.23 15.03 -23.02
CA PHE A 240 -7.75 16.38 -23.17
C PHE A 240 -7.23 17.28 -22.05
N THR A 241 -7.03 18.55 -22.40
CA THR A 241 -6.52 19.57 -21.47
C THR A 241 -7.65 20.46 -20.99
N LEU A 242 -7.61 20.79 -19.71
CA LEU A 242 -8.56 21.64 -19.02
C LEU A 242 -7.82 22.79 -18.36
N THR A 243 -8.46 23.95 -18.31
CA THR A 243 -7.93 25.14 -17.66
C THR A 243 -8.81 25.47 -16.46
N LEU A 244 -8.19 25.80 -15.34
CA LEU A 244 -8.84 26.12 -14.07
C LEU A 244 -7.98 27.07 -13.25
N LEU A 245 -8.56 27.67 -12.21
CA LEU A 245 -7.85 28.45 -11.21
C LEU A 245 -8.34 28.09 -9.80
N CYS A 246 -7.45 28.22 -8.82
CA CYS A 246 -7.76 27.95 -7.42
C CYS A 246 -8.06 29.27 -6.68
N LEU A 247 -9.15 29.28 -5.91
CA LEU A 247 -9.65 30.45 -5.17
C LEU A 247 -9.14 30.52 -3.73
N GLN A 248 -8.65 29.41 -3.18
CA GLN A 248 -8.23 29.29 -1.78
C GLN A 248 -6.81 28.74 -1.67
N LEU A 249 -6.04 29.26 -0.71
CA LEU A 249 -4.65 28.85 -0.43
C LEU A 249 -4.56 27.46 0.20
N GLY A 250 -3.37 26.84 0.17
CA GLY A 250 -3.08 25.54 0.79
C GLY A 250 -3.26 24.36 -0.17
N LEU A 251 -3.22 23.13 0.36
CA LEU A 251 -3.43 21.91 -0.44
C LEU A 251 -4.90 21.82 -0.86
N ARG A 252 -5.17 21.79 -2.15
CA ARG A 252 -6.53 21.79 -2.72
C ARG A 252 -6.74 20.61 -3.65
N SER A 253 -7.85 19.92 -3.41
CA SER A 253 -8.36 18.88 -4.29
C SER A 253 -9.03 19.50 -5.53
N ILE A 254 -8.74 18.92 -6.70
CA ILE A 254 -9.40 19.20 -7.97
C ILE A 254 -10.61 18.28 -8.10
N SER A 255 -11.80 18.89 -8.19
CA SER A 255 -13.08 18.19 -8.22
C SER A 255 -14.04 18.82 -9.24
N GLY A 256 -15.21 18.19 -9.45
CA GLY A 256 -16.26 18.74 -10.30
C GLY A 256 -16.19 18.31 -11.77
N ILE A 257 -15.41 17.27 -12.09
CA ILE A 257 -15.34 16.70 -13.44
C ILE A 257 -16.49 15.69 -13.60
N ARG A 258 -17.37 15.89 -14.58
CA ARG A 258 -18.47 14.97 -14.90
C ARG A 258 -18.38 14.53 -16.35
N VAL A 259 -18.40 13.22 -16.57
CA VAL A 259 -18.40 12.64 -17.92
C VAL A 259 -19.71 11.91 -18.13
N ILE A 260 -20.42 12.23 -19.20
CA ILE A 260 -21.71 11.63 -19.52
C ILE A 260 -21.53 10.83 -20.81
N ASP A 261 -21.78 9.53 -20.78
CA ASP A 261 -21.95 8.78 -22.02
C ASP A 261 -23.36 9.00 -22.56
N THR A 262 -23.44 9.64 -23.72
CA THR A 262 -24.71 9.90 -24.40
C THR A 262 -25.33 8.64 -25.02
N THR A 263 -24.56 7.56 -25.14
CA THR A 263 -24.99 6.27 -25.71
C THR A 263 -25.70 5.43 -24.66
N LEU A 264 -25.05 5.21 -23.51
CA LEU A 264 -25.60 4.46 -22.39
C LEU A 264 -26.43 5.33 -21.43
N LYS A 265 -26.42 6.66 -21.60
CA LYS A 265 -27.03 7.65 -20.69
C LYS A 265 -26.50 7.57 -19.25
N THR A 266 -25.33 6.97 -19.07
CA THR A 266 -24.66 6.84 -17.78
C THR A 266 -23.85 8.10 -17.47
N LYS A 267 -23.87 8.54 -16.22
CA LYS A 267 -23.10 9.68 -15.72
C LYS A 267 -22.01 9.20 -14.77
N TYR A 268 -20.76 9.56 -15.09
CA TYR A 268 -19.57 9.32 -14.29
C TYR A 268 -19.18 10.61 -13.57
N CYS A 269 -18.97 10.51 -12.26
CA CYS A 269 -18.63 11.63 -11.41
C CYS A 269 -17.21 11.44 -10.88
N TYR A 270 -16.32 12.38 -11.18
CA TYR A 270 -14.94 12.38 -10.71
C TYR A 270 -14.73 13.62 -9.84
N ASP A 271 -14.65 13.37 -8.55
CA ASP A 271 -14.29 14.31 -7.50
C ASP A 271 -12.99 13.79 -6.86
N ASP A 272 -12.22 14.69 -6.24
CA ASP A 272 -10.90 14.39 -5.66
C ASP A 272 -9.90 13.74 -6.63
N VAL A 273 -9.87 14.26 -7.86
CA VAL A 273 -9.07 13.70 -8.97
C VAL A 273 -7.58 13.93 -8.80
N ALA A 274 -7.19 15.01 -8.11
CA ALA A 274 -5.79 15.34 -7.84
C ALA A 274 -5.68 16.40 -6.75
N ASN A 275 -4.50 16.58 -6.17
CA ASN A 275 -4.21 17.66 -5.22
C ASN A 275 -3.14 18.61 -5.75
N VAL A 276 -3.32 19.92 -5.52
CA VAL A 276 -2.37 20.97 -5.89
C VAL A 276 -2.10 21.88 -4.69
N CYS A 277 -0.86 22.26 -4.46
CA CYS A 277 -0.51 23.25 -3.45
C CYS A 277 -0.71 24.67 -4.00
N VAL A 278 -1.64 25.43 -3.40
CA VAL A 278 -1.98 26.79 -3.83
C VAL A 278 -1.25 27.80 -2.96
N LEU A 279 -0.36 28.57 -3.58
CA LEU A 279 0.44 29.62 -2.94
C LEU A 279 -0.16 31.01 -3.19
N PRO A 280 0.15 32.01 -2.35
CA PRO A 280 -0.18 33.39 -2.63
C PRO A 280 0.44 33.82 -3.96
N SER A 281 -0.31 34.55 -4.79
CA SER A 281 0.28 35.20 -5.96
C SER A 281 1.31 36.21 -5.46
N MET A 282 2.55 36.08 -5.92
CA MET A 282 3.60 37.05 -5.60
C MET A 282 3.35 38.31 -6.42
N VAL A 283 2.52 39.20 -5.87
CA VAL A 283 2.37 40.55 -6.40
C VAL A 283 3.72 41.24 -6.17
N ASN A 284 4.51 41.37 -7.24
CA ASN A 284 5.62 42.32 -7.25
C ASN A 284 5.04 43.71 -6.97
N MET A 285 5.08 44.15 -5.71
CA MET A 285 4.92 45.54 -5.34
C MET A 285 6.06 46.29 -6.03
N LYS A 286 5.79 46.84 -7.21
CA LYS A 286 6.65 47.87 -7.79
C LYS A 286 6.61 49.06 -6.83
N SER A 287 7.73 49.25 -6.12
CA SER A 287 8.04 50.45 -5.36
C SER A 287 8.10 51.68 -6.25
#